data_AF-A0A958EDF1-F1
#
_entry.id   AF-A0A958EDF1-F1
#
_cell.length_a   1.000
_cell.length_b   1.000
_cell.length_c   1.000
_cell.angle_alpha   90.00
_cell.angle_beta   90.00
_cell.angle_gamma   90.00
#
_symmetry.space_group_name_H-M   'P 1'
#
loop_
_entity.id
_entity.type
_entity.pdbx_description
1 polymer ?
#
loop_
_entity_poly.entity_id
_entity_poly.type
_entity_poly.pdbx_seq_one_letter_code
_entity_poly.pdbx_strand_id
1 'polypeptide(L)'
;MLRISFFRLAGPLAFPILMLWGSTRAQSADFQQQVNPFRVADLDGTVWVQPFTGGTNAPTLQLVDIDNDGDPDLFVQDRADQLTFYRNDGTPTQYQFNWQTDFFADLATGAWFKFIDMDGDGDFDLFAENPFSLIRYYRNTGSPENPSFEVAVDTLRDTAGNLIEVDGFSVPDWADIDCNGTIDLFLGRTTGFVTYYQGLGLDGQNNPLFTFVTNSFEDINVQTGGGL
;
A
#
# COMPACT_ATOMS: atom_id res chain seq x y z
N MET A 1 1.91 -1.05 18.91
CA MET A 1 2.31 -2.28 19.63
C MET A 1 2.28 -2.01 21.14
N LEU A 2 1.30 -2.52 21.88
CA LEU A 2 1.25 -2.38 23.35
C LEU A 2 2.23 -3.40 23.97
N ARG A 3 3.34 -2.91 24.54
CA ARG A 3 4.36 -3.75 25.18
C ARG A 3 4.09 -3.81 26.69
N ILE A 4 3.73 -4.97 27.19
CA ILE A 4 3.72 -5.26 28.63
C ILE A 4 4.91 -6.17 28.91
N SER A 5 5.93 -5.63 29.59
CA SER A 5 7.14 -6.34 29.96
C SER A 5 7.13 -6.66 31.45
N PHE A 6 7.32 -7.93 31.83
CA PHE A 6 7.59 -8.32 33.20
C PHE A 6 9.06 -8.70 33.34
N PHE A 7 9.75 -8.13 34.34
CA PHE A 7 11.12 -8.47 34.69
C PHE A 7 11.13 -9.29 35.98
N ARG A 8 11.86 -10.40 36.00
CA ARG A 8 12.13 -11.17 37.23
C ARG A 8 13.63 -11.33 37.40
N LEU A 9 14.17 -10.86 38.52
CA LEU A 9 15.58 -11.08 38.89
C LEU A 9 15.77 -12.50 39.44
N ALA A 10 16.87 -13.15 39.08
CA ALA A 10 17.32 -14.40 39.68
C ALA A 10 18.75 -14.23 40.25
N GLY A 11 18.93 -14.50 41.56
CA GLY A 11 20.24 -14.71 42.19
C GLY A 11 20.47 -13.98 43.53
N PRO A 12 21.13 -14.61 44.54
CA PRO A 12 21.17 -14.12 45.92
C PRO A 12 22.32 -13.13 46.20
N LEU A 13 22.09 -12.21 47.15
CA LEU A 13 23.02 -11.19 47.64
C LEU A 13 24.01 -11.76 48.68
N ALA A 14 25.31 -11.45 48.54
CA ALA A 14 26.29 -11.48 49.63
C ALA A 14 27.42 -10.47 49.37
N PHE A 15 27.75 -9.65 50.39
CA PHE A 15 28.91 -8.73 50.42
C PHE A 15 29.98 -9.26 51.40
N PRO A 16 31.26 -9.14 51.03
CA PRO A 16 32.15 -8.29 51.84
C PRO A 16 33.05 -7.38 51.00
N ILE A 17 33.42 -6.23 51.59
CA ILE A 17 34.24 -5.18 50.99
C ILE A 17 35.73 -5.50 51.18
N LEU A 18 36.46 -5.62 50.06
CA LEU A 18 37.92 -5.60 50.01
C LEU A 18 38.34 -4.74 48.80
N MET A 19 38.93 -3.56 49.05
CA MET A 19 39.42 -2.66 47.98
C MET A 19 40.69 -3.24 47.35
N LEU A 20 40.54 -3.83 46.17
CA LEU A 20 41.60 -4.05 45.19
C LEU A 20 41.29 -3.24 43.93
N TRP A 21 42.33 -2.68 43.30
CA TRP A 21 42.27 -2.06 41.98
C TRP A 21 41.90 -3.12 40.93
N GLY A 22 40.61 -3.40 40.80
CA GLY A 22 40.04 -4.33 39.83
C GLY A 22 39.37 -3.54 38.72
N SER A 23 39.76 -3.79 37.49
CA SER A 23 39.04 -3.34 36.31
C SER A 23 37.57 -3.74 36.45
N THR A 24 36.66 -2.76 36.44
CA THR A 24 35.23 -3.03 36.35
C THR A 24 34.95 -3.65 34.99
N ARG A 25 34.84 -4.98 34.92
CA ARG A 25 34.20 -5.62 33.78
C ARG A 25 32.70 -5.39 33.95
N ALA A 26 32.11 -4.57 33.08
CA ALA A 26 30.67 -4.57 32.90
C ALA A 26 30.27 -6.00 32.51
N GLN A 27 29.43 -6.64 33.31
CA GLN A 27 28.82 -7.90 32.93
C GLN A 27 27.85 -7.59 31.79
N SER A 28 28.20 -8.00 30.57
CA SER A 28 27.22 -8.06 29.49
C SER A 28 26.13 -9.03 29.92
N ALA A 29 24.92 -8.53 30.15
CA ALA A 29 23.76 -9.40 30.21
C ALA A 29 23.39 -9.73 28.78
N ASP A 30 23.62 -10.97 28.36
CA ASP A 30 23.11 -11.47 27.08
C ASP A 30 21.60 -11.60 27.21
N PHE A 31 20.89 -10.58 26.72
CA PHE A 31 19.46 -10.66 26.53
C PHE A 31 19.19 -11.45 25.25
N GLN A 32 18.66 -12.66 25.41
CA GLN A 32 18.08 -13.41 24.31
C GLN A 32 16.59 -13.12 24.29
N GLN A 33 16.10 -12.61 23.16
CA GLN A 33 14.66 -12.47 22.94
C GLN A 33 14.04 -13.87 22.88
N GLN A 34 13.27 -14.22 23.89
CA GLN A 34 12.49 -15.46 23.88
C GLN A 34 11.08 -15.15 23.37
N VAL A 35 10.82 -15.46 22.10
CA VAL A 35 9.47 -15.41 21.54
C VAL A 35 8.79 -16.74 21.85
N ASN A 36 7.83 -16.73 22.77
CA ASN A 36 6.95 -17.89 23.02
C ASN A 36 5.63 -17.64 22.29
N PRO A 37 5.48 -18.06 21.01
CA PRO A 37 4.23 -17.91 20.30
C PRO A 37 3.17 -18.78 20.97
N PHE A 38 2.04 -18.18 21.35
CA PHE A 38 0.86 -18.92 21.77
C PHE A 38 -0.06 -19.09 20.57
N ARG A 39 -0.60 -20.30 20.38
CA ARG A 39 -1.52 -20.60 19.28
C ARG A 39 -2.83 -19.87 19.52
N VAL A 40 -3.30 -19.17 18.51
CA VAL A 40 -4.67 -18.63 18.47
C VAL A 40 -5.43 -19.52 17.49
N ALA A 41 -6.57 -20.07 17.94
CA ALA A 41 -7.42 -20.90 17.14
C ALA A 41 -8.88 -20.44 17.29
N ASP A 42 -9.72 -20.75 16.31
CA ASP A 42 -11.17 -20.61 16.44
C ASP A 42 -11.75 -21.66 17.40
N LEU A 43 -13.08 -21.64 17.57
CA LEU A 43 -13.80 -22.58 18.43
C LEU A 43 -13.71 -24.04 17.96
N ASP A 44 -13.40 -24.25 16.67
CA ASP A 44 -13.27 -25.57 16.05
C ASP A 44 -11.82 -26.08 16.08
N GLY A 45 -10.88 -25.28 16.60
CA GLY A 45 -9.47 -25.62 16.72
C GLY A 45 -8.63 -25.30 15.48
N THR A 46 -9.20 -24.63 14.48
CA THR A 46 -8.46 -24.13 13.31
C THR A 46 -7.52 -23.03 13.75
N VAL A 47 -6.23 -23.22 13.53
CA VAL A 47 -5.20 -22.26 13.95
C VAL A 47 -5.21 -21.07 12.99
N TRP A 48 -5.34 -19.86 13.55
CA TRP A 48 -5.14 -18.63 12.81
C TRP A 48 -3.65 -18.45 12.55
N VAL A 49 -3.27 -18.34 11.28
CA VAL A 49 -1.87 -18.15 10.86
C VAL A 49 -1.38 -16.76 11.27
N GLN A 50 -2.26 -15.76 11.27
CA GLN A 50 -1.93 -14.36 11.55
C GLN A 50 -2.99 -13.67 12.43
N PRO A 51 -3.16 -14.08 13.69
CA PRO A 51 -4.27 -13.65 14.56
C PRO A 51 -4.20 -12.18 15.03
N PHE A 52 -3.13 -11.46 14.71
CA PHE A 52 -2.85 -10.12 15.23
C PHE A 52 -2.55 -9.08 14.14
N THR A 53 -2.99 -9.30 12.90
CA THR A 53 -2.89 -8.32 11.81
C THR A 53 -3.79 -7.10 12.02
N GLY A 54 -4.61 -7.08 13.07
CA GLY A 54 -5.49 -5.98 13.43
C GLY A 54 -6.89 -6.12 12.83
N GLY A 55 -7.78 -5.19 13.16
CA GLY A 55 -9.06 -5.03 12.49
C GLY A 55 -8.96 -3.90 11.48
N THR A 56 -9.42 -4.14 10.25
CA THR A 56 -9.54 -3.10 9.21
C THR A 56 -10.81 -2.29 9.43
N ASN A 57 -10.78 -0.99 9.18
CA ASN A 57 -11.95 -0.13 9.26
C ASN A 57 -12.59 0.09 7.88
N ALA A 58 -11.82 0.65 6.95
CA ALA A 58 -12.27 0.95 5.59
C ALA A 58 -11.10 0.78 4.61
N PRO A 59 -10.60 -0.45 4.43
CA PRO A 59 -9.38 -0.68 3.69
C PRO A 59 -9.61 -0.54 2.18
N THR A 60 -8.66 0.08 1.49
CA THR A 60 -8.47 -0.06 0.04
C THR A 60 -7.71 -1.37 -0.20
N LEU A 61 -8.20 -2.17 -1.14
CA LEU A 61 -7.65 -3.49 -1.45
C LEU A 61 -7.34 -3.58 -2.95
N GLN A 62 -6.24 -4.23 -3.32
CA GLN A 62 -5.97 -4.61 -4.69
C GLN A 62 -5.29 -5.97 -4.74
N LEU A 63 -5.72 -6.81 -5.70
CA LEU A 63 -5.00 -8.02 -6.08
C LEU A 63 -4.16 -7.73 -7.32
N VAL A 64 -2.86 -7.99 -7.24
CA VAL A 64 -1.88 -7.70 -8.29
C VAL A 64 -0.82 -8.79 -8.23
N ASP A 65 -0.50 -9.39 -9.37
CA ASP A 65 0.67 -10.26 -9.50
C ASP A 65 1.92 -9.36 -9.55
N ILE A 66 2.42 -8.96 -8.38
CA ILE A 66 3.47 -7.92 -8.27
C ILE A 66 4.87 -8.50 -8.47
N ASP A 67 5.04 -9.82 -8.33
CA ASP A 67 6.30 -10.51 -8.56
C ASP A 67 6.30 -11.42 -9.82
N ASN A 68 5.23 -11.37 -10.62
CA ASN A 68 5.07 -12.02 -11.92
C ASN A 68 5.26 -13.55 -11.85
N ASP A 69 4.87 -14.16 -10.74
CA ASP A 69 4.92 -15.61 -10.56
C ASP A 69 3.65 -16.32 -11.08
N GLY A 70 2.71 -15.53 -11.59
CA GLY A 70 1.47 -15.97 -12.20
C GLY A 70 0.33 -16.07 -11.22
N ASP A 71 0.48 -15.61 -9.98
CA ASP A 71 -0.59 -15.54 -9.00
C ASP A 71 -0.77 -14.16 -8.34
N PRO A 72 -2.03 -13.73 -8.08
CA PRO A 72 -2.24 -12.39 -7.56
C PRO A 72 -1.92 -12.29 -6.07
N ASP A 73 -1.06 -11.35 -5.72
CA ASP A 73 -0.77 -10.94 -4.36
C ASP A 73 -1.78 -9.93 -3.82
N LEU A 74 -1.86 -9.82 -2.50
CA LEU A 74 -2.81 -8.94 -1.83
C LEU A 74 -2.13 -7.70 -1.23
N PHE A 75 -2.58 -6.53 -1.69
CA PHE A 75 -2.28 -5.24 -1.10
C PHE A 75 -3.46 -4.70 -0.31
N VAL A 76 -3.18 -4.21 0.91
CA VAL A 76 -4.17 -3.67 1.84
C VAL A 76 -3.69 -2.33 2.37
N GLN A 77 -4.51 -1.30 2.27
CA GLN A 77 -4.27 -0.01 2.89
C GLN A 77 -5.46 0.37 3.76
N ASP A 78 -5.28 0.35 5.08
CA ASP A 78 -6.31 0.80 6.05
C ASP A 78 -5.98 2.18 6.66
N ARG A 79 -4.73 2.62 6.53
CA ARG A 79 -4.24 3.90 7.03
C ARG A 79 -3.40 4.58 5.97
N ALA A 80 -3.37 5.91 6.03
CA ALA A 80 -2.56 6.68 5.11
C ALA A 80 -1.09 6.26 5.15
N ASP A 81 -0.48 6.14 3.98
CA ASP A 81 0.92 5.70 3.77
C ASP A 81 1.26 4.28 4.27
N GLN A 82 0.27 3.50 4.73
CA GLN A 82 0.47 2.14 5.22
C GLN A 82 0.01 1.11 4.18
N LEU A 83 0.78 0.97 3.11
CA LEU A 83 0.54 -0.05 2.08
C LEU A 83 1.10 -1.41 2.54
N THR A 84 0.21 -2.25 3.07
CA THR A 84 0.56 -3.59 3.58
C THR A 84 0.55 -4.60 2.44
N PHE A 85 1.59 -5.42 2.35
CA PHE A 85 1.77 -6.43 1.31
C PHE A 85 1.72 -7.83 1.90
N TYR A 86 0.87 -8.68 1.30
CA TYR A 86 0.80 -10.11 1.54
C TYR A 86 1.08 -10.85 0.24
N ARG A 87 2.19 -11.58 0.19
CA ARG A 87 2.51 -12.45 -0.95
C ARG A 87 1.63 -13.68 -0.92
N ASN A 88 1.08 -14.08 -2.06
CA ASN A 88 0.37 -15.33 -2.21
C ASN A 88 1.36 -16.45 -2.54
N ASP A 89 1.76 -17.26 -1.56
CA ASP A 89 2.65 -18.42 -1.82
C ASP A 89 1.89 -19.65 -2.37
N GLY A 90 0.71 -19.41 -2.97
CA GLY A 90 -0.29 -20.42 -3.29
C GLY A 90 -0.39 -20.69 -4.79
N THR A 91 -1.61 -20.55 -5.30
CA THR A 91 -1.90 -20.54 -6.75
C THR A 91 -3.03 -19.54 -7.01
N PRO A 92 -3.35 -19.20 -8.27
CA PRO A 92 -4.45 -18.28 -8.60
C PRO A 92 -5.85 -18.77 -8.19
N THR A 93 -5.99 -20.03 -7.76
CA THR A 93 -7.28 -20.63 -7.35
C THR A 93 -7.27 -21.20 -5.93
N GLN A 94 -6.10 -21.24 -5.29
CA GLN A 94 -5.90 -21.72 -3.92
C GLN A 94 -4.92 -20.79 -3.23
N TYR A 95 -5.43 -19.67 -2.73
CA TYR A 95 -4.61 -18.61 -2.16
C TYR A 95 -3.99 -18.99 -0.82
N GLN A 96 -2.75 -18.57 -0.61
CA GLN A 96 -2.04 -18.67 0.66
C GLN A 96 -1.28 -17.35 0.94
N PHE A 97 -2.02 -16.35 1.42
CA PHE A 97 -1.46 -15.03 1.72
C PHE A 97 -0.58 -15.02 2.98
N ASN A 98 0.69 -14.68 2.79
CA ASN A 98 1.69 -14.52 3.84
C ASN A 98 2.16 -13.06 3.91
N TRP A 99 2.02 -12.46 5.09
CA TRP A 99 2.41 -11.08 5.35
C TRP A 99 3.92 -10.90 5.11
N GLN A 100 4.29 -9.82 4.42
CA GLN A 100 5.69 -9.47 4.14
C GLN A 100 6.09 -8.16 4.83
N THR A 101 5.29 -7.10 4.68
CA THR A 101 5.58 -5.77 5.24
C THR A 101 4.31 -4.94 5.37
N ASP A 102 4.31 -3.97 6.29
CA ASP A 102 3.27 -2.95 6.44
C ASP A 102 3.54 -1.69 5.59
N PHE A 103 4.75 -1.56 5.05
CA PHE A 103 5.23 -0.39 4.30
C PHE A 103 5.94 -0.86 3.03
N PHE A 104 5.16 -1.27 2.03
CA PHE A 104 5.71 -1.72 0.76
C PHE A 104 6.55 -0.62 0.09
N ALA A 105 7.83 -0.93 -0.16
CA ALA A 105 8.83 -0.05 -0.78
C ALA A 105 8.94 1.37 -0.17
N ASP A 106 8.51 1.55 1.10
CA ASP A 106 8.46 2.85 1.79
C ASP A 106 7.69 3.94 0.99
N LEU A 107 6.66 3.54 0.24
CA LEU A 107 5.88 4.43 -0.62
C LEU A 107 4.90 5.31 0.15
N ALA A 108 4.97 6.62 -0.10
CA ALA A 108 4.03 7.61 0.42
C ALA A 108 2.75 7.63 -0.42
N THR A 109 1.82 6.74 -0.06
CA THR A 109 0.59 6.46 -0.81
C THR A 109 -0.61 7.33 -0.42
N GLY A 110 -0.52 8.15 0.64
CA GLY A 110 -1.65 8.91 1.15
C GLY A 110 -2.83 7.98 1.47
N ALA A 111 -4.08 8.39 1.20
CA ALA A 111 -5.29 7.66 1.58
C ALA A 111 -5.82 6.66 0.52
N TRP A 112 -5.26 6.63 -0.69
CA TRP A 112 -5.64 5.68 -1.72
C TRP A 112 -4.46 5.34 -2.64
N PHE A 113 -4.51 4.17 -3.25
CA PHE A 113 -3.50 3.69 -4.20
C PHE A 113 -4.14 2.89 -5.33
N LYS A 114 -3.44 2.77 -6.47
CA LYS A 114 -3.82 1.92 -7.60
C LYS A 114 -2.58 1.48 -8.36
N PHE A 115 -2.34 0.17 -8.42
CA PHE A 115 -1.37 -0.43 -9.33
C PHE A 115 -1.93 -0.55 -10.74
N ILE A 116 -1.10 -0.27 -11.73
CA ILE A 116 -1.38 -0.41 -13.16
C ILE A 116 -0.08 -0.46 -13.95
N ASP A 117 0.01 -1.31 -14.97
CA ASP A 117 1.08 -1.26 -15.96
C ASP A 117 0.82 -0.07 -16.90
N MET A 118 1.34 1.11 -16.55
CA MET A 118 1.03 2.36 -17.26
C MET A 118 1.88 2.54 -18.52
N ASP A 119 3.13 2.06 -18.52
CA ASP A 119 4.02 2.17 -19.67
C ASP A 119 4.07 0.92 -20.57
N GLY A 120 3.38 -0.14 -20.18
CA GLY A 120 3.16 -1.33 -20.98
C GLY A 120 4.38 -2.25 -21.04
N ASP A 121 5.28 -2.16 -20.08
CA ASP A 121 6.51 -2.95 -20.02
C ASP A 121 6.35 -4.30 -19.30
N GLY A 122 5.16 -4.55 -18.74
CA GLY A 122 4.78 -5.78 -18.06
C GLY A 122 5.07 -5.77 -16.57
N ASP A 123 5.56 -4.66 -16.02
CA ASP A 123 5.63 -4.44 -14.58
C ASP A 123 4.59 -3.40 -14.11
N PHE A 124 4.17 -3.50 -12.85
CA PHE A 124 3.11 -2.64 -12.33
C PHE A 124 3.70 -1.36 -11.72
N ASP A 125 3.28 -0.22 -12.25
CA ASP A 125 3.45 1.10 -11.64
C ASP A 125 2.41 1.37 -10.55
N LEU A 126 2.55 2.49 -9.83
CA LEU A 126 1.62 2.88 -8.77
C LEU A 126 1.17 4.34 -8.87
N PHE A 127 -0.14 4.55 -8.95
CA PHE A 127 -0.77 5.84 -8.65
C PHE A 127 -1.17 5.90 -7.19
N ALA A 128 -1.00 7.07 -6.58
CA ALA A 128 -1.40 7.27 -5.20
C ALA A 128 -1.79 8.71 -4.91
N GLU A 129 -2.39 8.94 -3.75
CA GLU A 129 -2.70 10.29 -3.29
C GLU A 129 -1.42 11.04 -2.92
N ASN A 130 -1.29 12.25 -3.45
CA ASN A 130 -0.39 13.29 -2.95
C ASN A 130 -1.21 14.25 -2.06
N PRO A 131 -0.65 14.76 -0.95
CA PRO A 131 -1.19 15.89 -0.21
C PRO A 131 -1.98 16.90 -1.05
N PHE A 132 -3.07 17.41 -0.45
CA PHE A 132 -4.01 18.32 -1.09
C PHE A 132 -4.82 17.68 -2.22
N SER A 133 -5.18 16.39 -2.08
CA SER A 133 -6.08 15.72 -3.02
C SER A 133 -5.51 15.65 -4.45
N LEU A 134 -4.20 15.56 -4.56
CA LEU A 134 -3.49 15.49 -5.84
C LEU A 134 -3.10 14.04 -6.16
N ILE A 135 -2.70 13.80 -7.40
CA ILE A 135 -2.25 12.48 -7.85
C ILE A 135 -0.73 12.49 -7.97
N ARG A 136 -0.09 11.50 -7.34
CA ARG A 136 1.31 11.12 -7.57
C ARG A 136 1.37 9.85 -8.41
N TYR A 137 2.35 9.77 -9.29
CA TYR A 137 2.69 8.57 -10.06
C TYR A 137 4.11 8.13 -9.70
N TYR A 138 4.20 6.89 -9.23
CA TYR A 138 5.43 6.16 -9.03
C TYR A 138 5.65 5.23 -10.20
N ARG A 139 6.79 5.36 -10.85
CA ARG A 139 7.21 4.40 -11.88
C ARG A 139 7.99 3.27 -11.22
N ASN A 140 7.68 2.04 -11.57
CA ASN A 140 8.54 0.91 -11.31
C ASN A 140 9.65 0.89 -12.38
N THR A 141 10.89 1.04 -11.92
CA THR A 141 12.10 1.06 -12.76
C THR A 141 12.92 -0.22 -12.61
N GLY A 142 12.37 -1.18 -11.84
CA GLY A 142 12.97 -2.45 -11.54
C GLY A 142 12.65 -3.48 -12.62
N SER A 143 12.13 -4.62 -12.18
CA SER A 143 11.52 -5.62 -13.04
C SER A 143 10.25 -6.14 -12.37
N PRO A 144 9.42 -6.91 -13.10
CA PRO A 144 8.25 -7.54 -12.50
C PRO A 144 8.62 -8.38 -11.27
N GLU A 145 9.71 -9.17 -11.31
CA GLU A 145 10.10 -10.05 -10.19
C GLU A 145 10.82 -9.33 -9.04
N ASN A 146 11.26 -8.10 -9.24
CA ASN A 146 11.99 -7.32 -8.23
C ASN A 146 11.69 -5.83 -8.42
N PRO A 147 10.50 -5.38 -7.99
CA PRO A 147 10.03 -4.03 -8.24
C PRO A 147 10.87 -2.98 -7.50
N SER A 148 11.11 -1.85 -8.16
CA SER A 148 11.87 -0.71 -7.63
C SER A 148 11.25 0.61 -8.07
N PHE A 149 10.57 1.27 -7.14
CA PHE A 149 9.77 2.45 -7.45
C PHE A 149 10.54 3.76 -7.28
N GLU A 150 10.30 4.71 -8.18
CA GLU A 150 10.70 6.11 -8.05
C GLU A 150 9.52 7.06 -8.25
N VAL A 151 9.60 8.28 -7.69
CA VAL A 151 8.60 9.32 -7.95
C VAL A 151 8.86 9.92 -9.34
N ALA A 152 8.16 9.42 -10.36
CA ALA A 152 8.26 9.94 -11.73
C ALA A 152 7.49 11.26 -11.88
N VAL A 153 6.29 11.35 -11.31
CA VAL A 153 5.50 12.59 -11.25
C VAL A 153 4.95 12.79 -9.85
N ASP A 154 5.42 13.83 -9.16
CA ASP A 154 4.91 14.15 -7.83
C ASP A 154 3.48 14.68 -7.90
N THR A 155 3.18 15.59 -8.83
CA THR A 155 1.85 16.20 -9.01
C THR A 155 1.41 16.10 -10.47
N LEU A 156 0.42 15.23 -10.73
CA LEU A 156 -0.12 15.02 -12.06
C LEU A 156 -0.88 16.25 -12.58
N ARG A 157 -0.71 16.54 -13.85
CA ARG A 157 -1.37 17.64 -14.57
C ARG A 157 -1.91 17.15 -15.89
N ASP A 158 -2.97 17.79 -16.37
CA ASP A 158 -3.45 17.58 -17.73
C ASP A 158 -2.53 18.27 -18.76
N THR A 159 -2.76 18.01 -20.05
CA THR A 159 -2.02 18.62 -21.15
C THR A 159 -2.14 20.14 -21.24
N ALA A 160 -3.12 20.75 -20.56
CA ALA A 160 -3.27 22.20 -20.46
C ALA A 160 -2.51 22.79 -19.25
N GLY A 161 -1.87 21.94 -18.44
CA GLY A 161 -1.11 22.31 -17.26
C GLY A 161 -1.96 22.46 -15.98
N ASN A 162 -3.25 22.14 -16.03
CA ASN A 162 -4.12 22.18 -14.85
C ASN A 162 -3.83 20.98 -13.94
N LEU A 163 -4.00 21.17 -12.64
CA LEU A 163 -3.92 20.09 -11.66
C LEU A 163 -5.07 19.09 -11.89
N ILE A 164 -4.76 17.80 -11.79
CA ILE A 164 -5.78 16.76 -11.73
C ILE A 164 -6.02 16.43 -10.25
N GLU A 165 -7.15 16.92 -9.73
CA GLU A 165 -7.53 16.80 -8.32
C GLU A 165 -8.56 15.68 -8.11
N VAL A 166 -8.40 14.94 -7.01
CA VAL A 166 -9.25 13.82 -6.59
C VAL A 166 -9.94 14.20 -5.28
N ASP A 167 -11.26 14.27 -5.29
CA ASP A 167 -12.04 14.59 -4.09
C ASP A 167 -11.70 13.60 -2.96
N GLY A 168 -11.57 14.08 -1.71
CA GLY A 168 -10.95 13.36 -0.57
C GLY A 168 -11.57 12.05 -0.08
N PHE A 169 -12.49 11.44 -0.84
CA PHE A 169 -13.06 10.11 -0.59
C PHE A 169 -13.23 9.28 -1.87
N SER A 170 -12.70 9.77 -3.00
CA SER A 170 -12.73 9.05 -4.27
C SER A 170 -11.45 8.25 -4.41
N VAL A 171 -11.59 6.99 -4.83
CA VAL A 171 -10.48 6.23 -5.43
C VAL A 171 -10.67 6.35 -6.94
N PRO A 172 -9.76 7.04 -7.65
CA PRO A 172 -9.79 7.11 -9.10
C PRO A 172 -9.75 5.72 -9.74
N ASP A 173 -10.24 5.62 -10.97
CA ASP A 173 -10.11 4.40 -11.76
C ASP A 173 -9.48 4.66 -13.13
N TRP A 174 -8.80 3.64 -13.63
CA TRP A 174 -8.03 3.69 -14.87
C TRP A 174 -8.42 2.52 -15.76
N ALA A 175 -8.77 2.81 -17.01
CA ALA A 175 -9.16 1.80 -17.98
C ALA A 175 -9.00 2.31 -19.41
N ASP A 176 -8.62 1.44 -20.34
CA ASP A 176 -8.75 1.71 -21.77
C ASP A 176 -10.20 1.49 -22.20
N ILE A 177 -11.04 2.53 -22.07
CA ILE A 177 -12.49 2.41 -22.30
C ILE A 177 -12.85 2.34 -23.79
N ASP A 178 -12.03 2.93 -24.65
CA ASP A 178 -12.27 3.04 -26.10
C ASP A 178 -11.41 2.07 -26.93
N CYS A 179 -10.63 1.21 -26.26
CA CYS A 179 -9.75 0.19 -26.84
C CYS A 179 -8.70 0.79 -27.78
N ASN A 180 -8.21 2.00 -27.48
CA ASN A 180 -7.21 2.68 -28.29
C ASN A 180 -5.76 2.35 -27.90
N GLY A 181 -5.57 1.55 -26.85
CA GLY A 181 -4.26 1.15 -26.31
C GLY A 181 -3.63 2.17 -25.37
N THR A 182 -4.37 3.21 -24.96
CA THR A 182 -3.98 4.16 -23.92
C THR A 182 -4.95 4.07 -22.75
N ILE A 183 -4.44 4.24 -21.55
CA ILE A 183 -5.25 4.16 -20.33
C ILE A 183 -5.90 5.51 -20.07
N ASP A 184 -7.23 5.53 -19.96
CA ASP A 184 -7.98 6.70 -19.53
C ASP A 184 -8.12 6.80 -18.01
N LEU A 185 -8.46 7.99 -17.51
CA LEU A 185 -8.66 8.28 -16.09
C LEU A 185 -10.10 8.75 -15.80
N PHE A 186 -10.71 8.12 -14.80
CA PHE A 186 -12.05 8.42 -14.30
C PHE A 186 -12.01 8.82 -12.83
N LEU A 187 -12.66 9.93 -12.50
CA LEU A 187 -12.72 10.47 -11.14
C LEU A 187 -14.16 10.59 -10.67
N GLY A 188 -14.50 9.91 -9.58
CA GLY A 188 -15.74 10.17 -8.87
C GLY A 188 -15.69 11.54 -8.21
N ARG A 189 -16.75 12.33 -8.37
CA ARG A 189 -16.89 13.65 -7.75
C ARG A 189 -17.91 13.63 -6.64
N THR A 190 -17.69 14.47 -5.63
CA THR A 190 -18.66 14.76 -4.56
C THR A 190 -19.97 15.35 -5.09
N THR A 191 -19.97 15.89 -6.31
CA THR A 191 -21.18 16.31 -7.03
C THR A 191 -22.07 15.13 -7.46
N GLY A 192 -21.57 13.90 -7.40
CA GLY A 192 -22.23 12.68 -7.86
C GLY A 192 -21.88 12.26 -9.28
N PHE A 193 -21.17 13.11 -10.03
CA PHE A 193 -20.79 12.81 -11.41
C PHE A 193 -19.40 12.17 -11.51
N VAL A 194 -19.10 11.63 -12.69
CA VAL A 194 -17.77 11.14 -13.04
C VAL A 194 -17.09 12.13 -13.98
N THR A 195 -15.91 12.63 -13.59
CA THR A 195 -15.01 13.37 -14.49
C THR A 195 -14.20 12.37 -15.32
N TYR A 196 -14.05 12.63 -16.61
CA TYR A 196 -13.30 11.82 -17.55
C TYR A 196 -12.13 12.62 -18.15
N TYR A 197 -10.95 11.99 -18.11
CA TYR A 197 -9.75 12.41 -18.82
C TYR A 197 -9.35 11.30 -19.79
N GLN A 198 -9.14 11.66 -21.05
CA GLN A 198 -8.63 10.74 -22.06
C GLN A 198 -7.11 10.61 -21.93
N GLY A 199 -6.61 9.38 -21.94
CA GLY A 199 -5.21 9.03 -22.05
C GLY A 199 -4.67 9.35 -23.43
N LEU A 200 -3.44 9.87 -23.47
CA LEU A 200 -2.72 10.17 -24.72
C LEU A 200 -1.42 9.36 -24.84
N GLY A 201 -1.26 8.35 -23.99
CA GLY A 201 -0.03 7.59 -23.83
C GLY A 201 0.97 8.31 -22.92
N LEU A 202 2.26 8.19 -23.23
CA LEU A 202 3.35 8.72 -22.42
C LEU A 202 4.07 9.89 -23.10
N ASP A 203 4.69 10.76 -22.30
CA ASP A 203 5.61 11.79 -22.76
C ASP A 203 7.02 11.24 -23.06
N GLY A 204 7.94 12.12 -23.46
CA GLY A 204 9.33 11.75 -23.75
C GLY A 204 10.16 11.32 -22.53
N GLN A 205 9.60 11.39 -21.33
CA GLN A 205 10.15 10.94 -20.06
C GLN A 205 9.37 9.74 -19.50
N ASN A 206 8.54 9.10 -20.33
CA ASN A 206 7.64 7.98 -20.00
C ASN A 206 6.54 8.34 -18.97
N ASN A 207 6.21 9.62 -18.77
CA ASN A 207 5.14 9.99 -17.84
C ASN A 207 3.77 9.98 -18.53
N PRO A 208 2.70 9.58 -17.84
CA PRO A 208 1.37 9.52 -18.43
C PRO A 208 0.83 10.91 -18.80
N LEU A 209 0.23 11.00 -19.98
CA LEU A 209 -0.40 12.20 -20.50
C LEU A 209 -1.92 12.05 -20.53
N PHE A 210 -2.61 13.03 -19.96
CA PHE A 210 -4.07 13.05 -19.90
C PHE A 210 -4.61 14.38 -20.41
N THR A 211 -5.73 14.33 -21.13
CA THR A 211 -6.47 15.53 -21.56
C THR A 211 -7.88 15.52 -20.99
N PHE A 212 -8.31 16.65 -20.45
CA PHE A 212 -9.66 16.79 -19.89
C PHE A 212 -10.72 16.69 -20.99
N VAL A 213 -11.75 15.89 -20.75
CA VAL A 213 -12.87 15.74 -21.69
C VAL A 213 -14.17 16.29 -21.11
N THR A 214 -14.59 15.83 -19.93
CA THR A 214 -15.88 16.25 -19.33
C THR A 214 -15.93 16.00 -17.82
N ASN A 215 -16.81 16.73 -17.12
CA ASN A 215 -17.14 16.52 -15.70
C ASN A 215 -18.38 15.63 -15.49
N SER A 216 -19.02 15.19 -16.57
CA SER A 216 -20.26 14.41 -16.53
C SER A 216 -20.21 13.30 -17.58
N PHE A 217 -19.24 12.40 -17.43
CA PHE A 217 -19.07 11.26 -18.34
C PHE A 217 -20.37 10.45 -18.43
N GLU A 218 -20.91 10.36 -19.65
CA GLU A 218 -22.18 9.68 -19.98
C GLU A 218 -23.37 10.06 -19.07
N ASP A 219 -23.35 11.27 -18.48
CA ASP A 219 -24.32 11.74 -17.48
C ASP A 219 -24.52 10.77 -16.30
N ILE A 220 -23.52 9.94 -16.01
CA ILE A 220 -23.54 9.02 -14.88
C ILE A 220 -23.58 9.82 -13.59
N ASN A 221 -24.66 9.65 -12.83
CA ASN A 221 -24.87 10.28 -11.54
C ASN A 221 -25.12 9.20 -10.48
N VAL A 222 -24.20 9.10 -9.52
CA VAL A 222 -24.25 8.13 -8.42
C VAL A 222 -24.84 8.72 -7.13
N GLN A 223 -25.45 9.91 -7.16
CA GLN A 223 -26.24 10.39 -6.03
C GLN A 223 -27.42 9.46 -5.78
N THR A 224 -27.44 8.86 -4.59
CA THR A 224 -28.66 8.29 -4.03
C THR A 224 -29.61 9.44 -3.72
N GLY A 225 -30.75 9.51 -4.40
CA GLY A 225 -31.70 10.63 -4.34
C GLY A 225 -32.00 11.14 -2.93
N GLY A 226 -31.34 12.22 -2.53
CA GLY A 226 -31.85 13.19 -1.59
C GLY A 226 -32.54 14.27 -2.41
N GLY A 227 -33.87 14.23 -2.45
CA GLY A 227 -34.68 15.11 -3.28
C GLY A 227 -34.48 16.60 -3.01
N LEU A 228 -34.87 17.38 -4.02
CA LEU A 228 -35.15 18.82 -3.97
C LEU A 228 -35.95 19.25 -2.74
#